data_AF-A0A1V6RFQ8-F1
#
_entry.id   AF-A0A1V6RFQ8-F1
#
_cell.length_a   1.000
_cell.length_b   1.000
_cell.length_c   1.000
_cell.angle_alpha   90.00
_cell.angle_beta   90.00
_cell.angle_gamma   90.00
#
_symmetry.space_group_name_H-M   'P 1'
#
loop_
_entity.id
_entity.type
_entity.pdbx_description
1 polymer ?
#
loop_
_entity_poly.entity_id
_entity_poly.type
_entity_poly.pdbx_seq_one_letter_code
_entity_poly.pdbx_strand_id
1 'polypeptide(L)'
;MAIPQRPLLKPALYVLSLLGTYHTWGRTIVDGTLVHLLQALHGGKEYILPGTDSPLRTSITGIYWPVDYLLDILIVFFWEAVDGSHPSTSAIGIYFLSQYFSILTGIYVDGLRLGQSRAITPVRTMLWLLLFQMMAIACTGSFWALWYIAASPLIAENVSLPELQRRSVAASWPLLLVLPSLVVGYVLPAVAMALPSPKIVSNDFQQLALVTWNVFPLGVFLVHKALWAIFPSSGDTSISASAHLKAIRILNAISMLVSFTVHVALSSMSLTTLLFPSLWEPGFISEFLPATLVIPPVSFTQGTTVGHGVRSFFLWDQIFGYMVAILVAWLQLRTVIVARGNKLGWMKLVVGIVGGTVIAGPGSVCLAINWIRDEILLNPEDSQRADQKRA
;
A
#
# COMPACT_ATOMS: atom_id res chain seq x y z
N MET A 1 -9.98 27.04 -12.81
CA MET A 1 -9.62 26.18 -13.96
C MET A 1 -10.06 24.76 -13.63
N ALA A 2 -10.83 24.12 -14.51
CA ALA A 2 -11.41 22.81 -14.28
C ALA A 2 -10.32 21.73 -14.26
N ILE A 3 -10.35 20.84 -13.27
CA ILE A 3 -9.63 19.57 -13.27
C ILE A 3 -10.00 18.84 -14.56
N PRO A 4 -9.06 18.10 -15.19
CA PRO A 4 -9.27 17.53 -16.50
C PRO A 4 -10.64 16.84 -16.54
N GLN A 5 -11.48 17.24 -17.50
CA GLN A 5 -12.71 16.51 -17.77
C GLN A 5 -12.33 15.01 -17.89
N ARG A 6 -13.20 14.09 -17.43
CA ARG A 6 -13.00 12.63 -17.55
C ARG A 6 -12.25 12.13 -18.81
N PRO A 7 -12.36 12.73 -20.02
CA PRO A 7 -11.50 12.41 -21.17
C PRO A 7 -10.00 12.38 -20.90
N LEU A 8 -9.45 13.21 -20.02
CA LEU A 8 -8.00 13.29 -19.76
C LEU A 8 -7.53 12.39 -18.60
N LEU A 9 -8.46 11.91 -17.76
CA LEU A 9 -8.14 11.05 -16.62
C LEU A 9 -7.71 9.64 -17.07
N LYS A 10 -8.39 9.06 -18.06
CA LYS A 10 -8.03 7.74 -18.58
C LYS A 10 -6.65 7.73 -19.24
N PRO A 11 -6.30 8.65 -20.18
CA PRO A 11 -4.96 8.76 -20.71
C PRO A 11 -3.91 8.96 -19.62
N ALA A 12 -4.17 9.80 -18.61
CA ALA A 12 -3.23 10.01 -17.51
C ALA A 12 -2.95 8.72 -16.72
N LEU A 13 -3.98 7.91 -16.43
CA LEU A 13 -3.80 6.61 -15.76
C LEU A 13 -3.01 5.61 -16.63
N TYR A 14 -3.22 5.60 -17.95
CA TYR A 14 -2.41 4.77 -18.85
C TYR A 14 -0.95 5.21 -18.89
N VAL A 15 -0.69 6.52 -18.96
CA VAL A 15 0.67 7.07 -18.89
C VAL A 15 1.34 6.71 -17.56
N LEU A 16 0.63 6.84 -16.44
CA LEU A 16 1.15 6.43 -15.13
C LEU A 16 1.48 4.94 -15.06
N SER A 17 0.66 4.07 -15.67
CA SER A 17 0.93 2.62 -15.73
C SER A 17 2.15 2.30 -16.59
N LEU A 18 2.28 2.97 -17.74
CA LEU A 18 3.40 2.80 -18.65
C LEU A 18 4.70 3.26 -18.00
N LEU A 19 4.71 4.45 -17.42
CA LEU A 19 5.86 4.99 -16.70
C LEU A 19 6.19 4.14 -15.48
N GLY A 20 5.17 3.73 -14.70
CA GLY A 20 5.35 2.83 -13.56
C GLY A 20 6.02 1.52 -13.98
N THR A 21 5.52 0.87 -15.02
CA THR A 21 6.08 -0.38 -15.56
C THR A 21 7.50 -0.20 -16.10
N TYR A 22 7.76 0.91 -16.79
CA TYR A 22 9.10 1.22 -17.26
C TYR A 22 10.07 1.45 -16.09
N HIS A 23 9.66 2.22 -15.08
CA HIS A 23 10.50 2.58 -13.95
C HIS A 23 10.69 1.46 -12.92
N THR A 24 9.83 0.44 -12.89
CA THR A 24 10.03 -0.76 -12.08
C THR A 24 10.71 -1.87 -12.89
N TRP A 25 9.95 -2.58 -13.73
CA TRP A 25 10.43 -3.74 -14.49
C TRP A 25 11.37 -3.38 -15.63
N GLY A 26 11.10 -2.28 -16.36
CA GLY A 26 12.00 -1.81 -17.41
C GLY A 26 13.39 -1.49 -16.87
N ARG A 27 13.48 -0.85 -15.70
CA ARG A 27 14.76 -0.57 -15.02
C ARG A 27 15.43 -1.84 -14.53
N THR A 28 14.67 -2.78 -13.95
CA THR A 28 15.16 -4.10 -13.52
C THR A 28 15.85 -4.86 -14.67
N ILE A 29 15.42 -4.64 -15.92
CA ILE A 29 16.10 -5.17 -17.12
C ILE A 29 17.38 -4.39 -17.40
N VAL A 30 17.30 -3.06 -17.45
CA VAL A 30 18.41 -2.20 -17.88
C VAL A 30 19.57 -2.18 -16.87
N ASP A 31 19.29 -2.29 -15.58
CA ASP A 31 20.28 -2.29 -14.50
C ASP A 31 20.90 -3.67 -14.22
N GLY A 32 20.49 -4.70 -14.98
CA GLY A 32 21.03 -6.06 -14.87
C GLY A 32 20.39 -6.92 -13.77
N THR A 33 19.49 -6.38 -12.96
CA THR A 33 18.83 -7.11 -11.86
C THR A 33 18.09 -8.35 -12.35
N LEU A 34 17.39 -8.26 -13.48
CA LEU A 34 16.71 -9.41 -14.08
C LEU A 34 17.70 -10.49 -14.52
N VAL A 35 18.88 -10.11 -14.99
CA VAL A 35 19.91 -11.07 -15.40
C VAL A 35 20.41 -11.85 -14.18
N HIS A 36 20.69 -11.16 -13.07
CA HIS A 36 21.09 -11.79 -11.82
C HIS A 36 20.00 -12.72 -11.27
N LEU A 37 18.74 -12.29 -11.34
CA LEU A 37 17.59 -13.12 -10.95
C LEU A 37 17.49 -14.39 -11.81
N LEU A 38 17.61 -14.26 -13.14
CA LEU A 38 17.56 -15.41 -14.05
C LEU A 38 18.78 -16.32 -13.87
N GLN A 39 19.95 -15.77 -13.55
CA GLN A 39 21.14 -16.55 -13.26
C GLN A 39 21.02 -17.31 -11.94
N ALA A 40 20.38 -16.73 -10.92
CA ALA A 40 20.05 -17.43 -9.68
C ALA A 40 19.13 -18.62 -9.95
N LEU A 41 18.11 -18.45 -10.79
CA LEU A 41 17.13 -19.51 -11.06
C LEU A 41 17.62 -20.57 -12.07
N HIS A 42 18.47 -20.20 -13.02
CA HIS A 42 18.82 -21.05 -14.17
C HIS A 42 20.33 -21.26 -14.39
N GLY A 43 21.18 -20.85 -13.45
CA GLY A 43 22.65 -20.88 -13.58
C GLY A 43 23.29 -22.28 -13.60
N GLY A 44 22.51 -23.36 -13.64
CA GLY A 44 22.99 -24.75 -13.76
C GLY A 44 23.54 -25.36 -12.47
N LYS A 45 23.55 -24.61 -11.36
CA LYS A 45 23.87 -25.10 -10.01
C LYS A 45 22.76 -24.71 -9.05
N GLU A 46 22.63 -25.45 -7.95
CA GLU A 46 21.75 -25.07 -6.84
C GLU A 46 22.13 -23.66 -6.35
N TYR A 47 21.15 -22.77 -6.27
CA TYR A 47 21.37 -21.40 -5.83
C TYR A 47 21.43 -21.34 -4.32
N ILE A 48 22.55 -20.85 -3.80
CA ILE A 48 22.75 -20.61 -2.37
C ILE A 48 22.35 -19.16 -2.07
N LEU A 49 21.47 -18.99 -1.08
CA LEU A 49 20.96 -17.67 -0.72
C LEU A 49 22.10 -16.79 -0.20
N PRO A 50 22.19 -15.51 -0.64
CA PRO A 50 23.24 -14.59 -0.21
C PRO A 50 23.37 -14.52 1.31
N GLY A 51 24.61 -14.52 1.80
CA GLY A 51 24.90 -14.45 3.24
C GLY A 51 24.61 -15.74 4.02
N THR A 52 24.29 -16.85 3.35
CA THR A 52 23.98 -18.14 3.99
C THR A 52 24.68 -19.32 3.33
N ASP A 53 24.58 -20.49 3.97
CA ASP A 53 24.92 -21.80 3.38
C ASP A 53 23.68 -22.58 2.93
N SER A 54 22.50 -21.94 2.88
CA SER A 54 21.23 -22.61 2.60
C SER A 54 20.82 -22.46 1.15
N PRO A 55 20.38 -23.56 0.50
CA PRO A 55 19.87 -23.49 -0.86
C PRO A 55 18.49 -22.85 -0.92
N LEU A 56 18.16 -22.31 -2.09
CA LEU A 56 16.82 -21.87 -2.44
C LEU A 56 15.84 -23.06 -2.40
N ARG A 57 14.75 -22.90 -1.67
CA ARG A 57 13.68 -23.90 -1.59
C ARG A 57 12.77 -23.80 -2.80
N THR A 58 12.94 -24.72 -3.75
CA THR A 58 12.18 -24.76 -5.02
C THR A 58 10.91 -25.62 -5.01
N SER A 59 10.66 -26.35 -3.92
CA SER A 59 9.45 -27.16 -3.74
C SER A 59 8.72 -26.76 -2.45
N ILE A 60 7.74 -25.88 -2.60
CA ILE A 60 6.96 -25.31 -1.50
C ILE A 60 5.56 -25.89 -1.50
N THR A 61 4.87 -25.84 -2.65
CA THR A 61 3.54 -26.40 -2.84
C THR A 61 3.56 -27.80 -3.46
N GLY A 62 4.68 -28.18 -4.08
CA GLY A 62 4.82 -29.41 -4.85
C GLY A 62 4.39 -29.27 -6.31
N ILE A 63 3.93 -28.08 -6.72
CA ILE A 63 3.57 -27.76 -8.11
C ILE A 63 4.61 -26.77 -8.64
N TYR A 64 5.65 -27.29 -9.29
CA TYR A 64 6.76 -26.44 -9.72
C TYR A 64 6.34 -25.34 -10.70
N TRP A 65 5.80 -25.71 -11.86
CA TRP A 65 5.33 -24.74 -12.85
C TRP A 65 3.79 -24.67 -12.86
N PRO A 66 3.16 -23.48 -12.74
CA PRO A 66 3.79 -22.17 -12.60
C PRO A 66 3.99 -21.69 -11.14
N VAL A 67 3.57 -22.46 -10.12
CA VAL A 67 3.42 -21.93 -8.75
C VAL A 67 4.74 -21.76 -8.02
N ASP A 68 5.48 -22.85 -7.76
CA ASP A 68 6.73 -22.72 -6.97
C ASP A 68 7.80 -21.92 -7.73
N TYR A 69 7.84 -21.98 -9.07
CA TYR A 69 8.75 -21.13 -9.85
C TYR A 69 8.50 -19.62 -9.63
N LEU A 70 7.23 -19.22 -9.51
CA LEU A 70 6.90 -17.83 -9.17
C LEU A 70 7.27 -17.49 -7.73
N LEU A 71 7.15 -18.44 -6.80
CA LEU A 71 7.60 -18.26 -5.42
C LEU A 71 9.13 -18.15 -5.34
N ASP A 72 9.86 -18.92 -6.13
CA ASP A 72 11.33 -18.86 -6.25
C ASP A 72 11.78 -17.47 -6.69
N ILE A 73 11.13 -16.91 -7.73
CA ILE A 73 11.36 -15.53 -8.17
C ILE A 73 11.18 -14.56 -7.01
N LEU A 74 10.07 -14.66 -6.27
CA LEU A 74 9.76 -13.73 -5.18
C LEU A 74 10.70 -13.87 -3.99
N ILE A 75 11.13 -15.09 -3.65
CA ILE A 75 12.12 -15.33 -2.60
C ILE A 75 13.44 -14.67 -3.00
N VAL A 76 13.99 -14.98 -4.17
CA VAL A 76 15.27 -14.43 -4.62
C VAL A 76 15.19 -12.90 -4.74
N PHE A 77 14.08 -12.37 -5.26
CA PHE A 77 13.89 -10.93 -5.44
C PHE A 77 13.87 -10.18 -4.10
N PHE A 78 13.22 -10.71 -3.07
CA PHE A 78 13.08 -10.00 -1.78
C PHE A 78 14.08 -10.42 -0.71
N TRP A 79 14.88 -11.48 -0.91
CA TRP A 79 15.81 -12.01 0.10
C TRP A 79 16.73 -10.94 0.67
N GLU A 80 17.49 -10.27 -0.19
CA GLU A 80 18.47 -9.25 0.21
C GLU A 80 17.82 -7.95 0.74
N ALA A 81 16.50 -7.81 0.59
CA ALA A 81 15.74 -6.73 1.21
C ALA A 81 15.35 -7.07 2.66
N VAL A 82 15.17 -8.36 3.00
CA VAL A 82 14.74 -8.79 4.34
C VAL A 82 15.87 -9.28 5.24
N ASP A 83 16.98 -9.74 4.67
CA ASP A 83 18.13 -10.24 5.43
C ASP A 83 19.00 -9.11 6.06
N GLY A 84 18.84 -7.88 5.59
CA GLY A 84 19.59 -6.71 6.07
C GLY A 84 20.96 -6.50 5.41
N SER A 85 21.33 -7.32 4.42
CA SER A 85 22.60 -7.21 3.67
C SER A 85 22.73 -5.90 2.90
N HIS A 86 21.58 -5.31 2.50
CA HIS A 86 21.49 -4.02 1.82
C HIS A 86 20.68 -3.04 2.69
N PRO A 87 21.32 -2.29 3.61
CA PRO A 87 20.62 -1.52 4.64
C PRO A 87 19.64 -0.48 4.09
N SER A 88 20.00 0.20 2.98
CA SER A 88 19.11 1.15 2.32
C SER A 88 17.89 0.47 1.68
N THR A 89 18.06 -0.72 1.11
CA THR A 89 16.99 -1.55 0.56
C THR A 89 16.03 -2.02 1.66
N SER A 90 16.57 -2.53 2.77
CA SER A 90 15.74 -2.97 3.91
C SER A 90 14.96 -1.82 4.53
N ALA A 91 15.60 -0.65 4.72
CA ALA A 91 14.96 0.51 5.31
C ALA A 91 13.84 1.07 4.42
N ILE A 92 14.05 1.13 3.09
CA ILE A 92 12.97 1.53 2.18
C ILE A 92 11.86 0.48 2.10
N GLY A 93 12.19 -0.81 2.22
CA GLY A 93 11.21 -1.89 2.33
C GLY A 93 10.29 -1.71 3.54
N ILE A 94 10.85 -1.49 4.73
CA ILE A 94 10.08 -1.20 5.95
C ILE A 94 9.19 0.04 5.77
N TYR A 95 9.76 1.10 5.20
CA TYR A 95 9.01 2.33 4.92
C TYR A 95 7.85 2.09 3.96
N PHE A 96 8.10 1.43 2.83
CA PHE A 96 7.08 1.04 1.86
C PHE A 96 5.96 0.25 2.54
N LEU A 97 6.28 -0.76 3.34
CA LEU A 97 5.28 -1.56 4.05
C LEU A 97 4.40 -0.69 4.97
N SER A 98 5.04 0.18 5.75
CA SER A 98 4.32 1.05 6.70
C SER A 98 3.38 2.04 6.00
N GLN A 99 3.81 2.64 4.89
CA GLN A 99 2.98 3.58 4.14
C GLN A 99 1.84 2.84 3.42
N TYR A 100 2.15 1.65 2.90
CA TYR A 100 1.17 0.81 2.25
C TYR A 100 0.08 0.32 3.20
N PHE A 101 0.40 0.05 4.47
CA PHE A 101 -0.60 -0.26 5.51
C PHE A 101 -1.74 0.76 5.58
N SER A 102 -1.41 2.05 5.53
CA SER A 102 -2.40 3.14 5.52
C SER A 102 -3.23 3.17 4.24
N ILE A 103 -2.62 2.89 3.09
CA ILE A 103 -3.34 2.77 1.81
C ILE A 103 -4.29 1.55 1.83
N LEU A 104 -3.81 0.39 2.27
CA LEU A 104 -4.61 -0.83 2.42
C LEU A 104 -5.81 -0.60 3.34
N THR A 105 -5.62 0.09 4.46
CA THR A 105 -6.71 0.47 5.38
C THR A 105 -7.83 1.18 4.61
N GLY A 106 -7.50 2.19 3.81
CA GLY A 106 -8.47 2.91 2.98
C GLY A 106 -9.17 2.01 1.94
N ILE A 107 -8.41 1.15 1.26
CA ILE A 107 -8.93 0.24 0.23
C ILE A 107 -9.92 -0.77 0.84
N TYR A 108 -9.60 -1.37 1.99
CA TYR A 108 -10.49 -2.32 2.66
C TYR A 108 -11.73 -1.62 3.25
N VAL A 109 -11.58 -0.45 3.87
CA VAL A 109 -12.70 0.36 4.35
C VAL A 109 -13.66 0.68 3.20
N ASP A 110 -13.13 1.12 2.06
CA ASP A 110 -13.93 1.39 0.87
C ASP A 110 -14.69 0.17 0.38
N GLY A 111 -14.04 -1.00 0.35
CA GLY A 111 -14.65 -2.25 -0.07
C GLY A 111 -15.85 -2.70 0.78
N LEU A 112 -15.97 -2.18 2.01
CA LEU A 112 -17.05 -2.51 2.95
C LEU A 112 -18.23 -1.53 2.92
N ARG A 113 -18.11 -0.41 2.19
CA ARG A 113 -19.17 0.62 2.09
C ARG A 113 -20.41 0.07 1.40
N LEU A 114 -21.59 0.58 1.77
CA LEU A 114 -22.88 0.14 1.25
C LEU A 114 -23.03 0.27 -0.27
N GLY A 115 -22.38 1.27 -0.87
CA GLY A 115 -22.39 1.45 -2.31
C GLY A 115 -21.63 0.35 -3.06
N GLN A 116 -20.77 -0.41 -2.38
CA GLN A 116 -19.99 -1.48 -2.99
C GLN A 116 -20.74 -2.81 -2.96
N SER A 117 -20.44 -3.67 -3.93
CA SER A 117 -20.95 -5.04 -3.93
C SER A 117 -20.28 -5.86 -2.83
N ARG A 118 -21.05 -6.24 -1.80
CA ARG A 118 -20.54 -7.04 -0.66
C ARG A 118 -20.00 -8.41 -1.05
N ALA A 119 -20.52 -9.00 -2.12
CA ALA A 119 -20.09 -10.31 -2.61
C ALA A 119 -18.85 -10.20 -3.51
N ILE A 120 -18.79 -9.16 -4.35
CA ILE A 120 -17.83 -9.08 -5.45
C ILE A 120 -16.61 -8.22 -5.09
N THR A 121 -16.82 -7.08 -4.44
CA THR A 121 -15.75 -6.10 -4.20
C THR A 121 -14.62 -6.67 -3.35
N PRO A 122 -14.85 -7.37 -2.22
CA PRO A 122 -13.76 -7.96 -1.43
C PRO A 122 -12.91 -8.96 -2.22
N VAL A 123 -13.55 -9.82 -3.04
CA VAL A 123 -12.86 -10.81 -3.86
C VAL A 123 -12.03 -10.13 -4.96
N ARG A 124 -12.59 -9.11 -5.63
CA ARG A 124 -11.86 -8.34 -6.64
C ARG A 124 -10.67 -7.59 -6.06
N THR A 125 -10.84 -6.98 -4.88
CA THR A 125 -9.75 -6.33 -4.15
C THR A 125 -8.64 -7.33 -3.83
N MET A 126 -8.98 -8.52 -3.30
CA MET A 126 -8.00 -9.58 -3.03
C MET A 126 -7.26 -10.02 -4.30
N LEU A 127 -7.98 -10.29 -5.40
CA LEU A 127 -7.38 -10.72 -6.66
C LEU A 127 -6.46 -9.65 -7.26
N TRP A 128 -6.86 -8.38 -7.21
CA TRP A 128 -5.99 -7.29 -7.66
C TRP A 128 -4.76 -7.14 -6.77
N LEU A 129 -4.90 -7.26 -5.44
CA LEU A 129 -3.77 -7.22 -4.52
C LEU A 129 -2.79 -8.38 -4.74
N LEU A 130 -3.28 -9.57 -5.12
CA LEU A 130 -2.42 -10.68 -5.53
C LEU A 130 -1.69 -10.36 -6.85
N LEU A 131 -2.39 -9.78 -7.83
CA LEU A 131 -1.76 -9.32 -9.08
C LEU A 131 -0.70 -8.23 -8.81
N PHE A 132 -0.95 -7.36 -7.83
CA PHE A 132 0.03 -6.38 -7.35
C PHE A 132 1.30 -7.07 -6.84
N GLN A 133 1.19 -8.08 -5.97
CA GLN A 133 2.34 -8.81 -5.43
C GLN A 133 3.19 -9.50 -6.51
N MET A 134 2.55 -9.93 -7.60
CA MET A 134 3.25 -10.55 -8.74
C MET A 134 3.95 -9.56 -9.66
N MET A 135 3.57 -8.28 -9.60
CA MET A 135 4.01 -7.27 -10.56
C MET A 135 4.59 -6.05 -9.84
N ALA A 136 3.75 -5.10 -9.46
CA ALA A 136 4.09 -3.86 -8.77
C ALA A 136 2.80 -3.02 -8.68
N ILE A 137 2.70 -2.12 -7.71
CA ILE A 137 1.53 -1.23 -7.61
C ILE A 137 1.60 -0.15 -8.68
N ALA A 138 2.80 0.28 -9.07
CA ALA A 138 3.04 1.18 -10.18
C ALA A 138 2.56 0.61 -11.52
N CYS A 139 2.63 -0.71 -11.71
CA CYS A 139 2.11 -1.37 -12.90
C CYS A 139 0.59 -1.51 -12.85
N THR A 140 0.09 -2.08 -11.75
CA THR A 140 -1.28 -2.60 -11.65
C THR A 140 -2.27 -1.59 -11.07
N GLY A 141 -1.79 -0.58 -10.36
CA GLY A 141 -2.59 0.41 -9.65
C GLY A 141 -3.49 1.21 -10.58
N SER A 142 -3.01 1.58 -11.78
CA SER A 142 -3.83 2.28 -12.77
C SER A 142 -4.99 1.45 -13.28
N PHE A 143 -4.82 0.13 -13.45
CA PHE A 143 -5.92 -0.76 -13.84
C PHE A 143 -6.97 -0.84 -12.73
N TRP A 144 -6.53 -0.96 -11.48
CA TRP A 144 -7.43 -0.86 -10.32
C TRP A 144 -8.15 0.49 -10.28
N ALA A 145 -7.45 1.61 -10.47
CA ALA A 145 -8.05 2.93 -10.45
C ALA A 145 -9.08 3.09 -11.58
N LEU A 146 -8.78 2.64 -12.80
CA LEU A 146 -9.72 2.66 -13.93
C LEU A 146 -10.98 1.85 -13.62
N TRP A 147 -10.82 0.64 -13.09
CA TRP A 147 -11.93 -0.19 -12.66
C TRP A 147 -12.73 0.48 -11.54
N TYR A 148 -12.05 0.94 -10.48
CA TYR A 148 -12.66 1.55 -9.32
C TYR A 148 -13.43 2.82 -9.69
N ILE A 149 -12.86 3.70 -10.52
CA ILE A 149 -13.51 4.92 -10.99
C ILE A 149 -14.72 4.60 -11.86
N ALA A 150 -14.65 3.56 -12.68
CA ALA A 150 -15.75 3.16 -13.55
C ALA A 150 -16.91 2.48 -12.78
N ALA A 151 -16.59 1.71 -11.73
CA ALA A 151 -17.56 0.86 -11.04
C ALA A 151 -18.02 1.42 -9.69
N SER A 152 -17.22 2.25 -9.02
CA SER A 152 -17.51 2.72 -7.67
C SER A 152 -18.52 3.87 -7.70
N PRO A 153 -19.65 3.75 -7.00
CA PRO A 153 -20.61 4.85 -6.90
C PRO A 153 -20.11 6.01 -6.03
N LEU A 154 -18.93 5.88 -5.41
CA LEU A 154 -18.31 6.94 -4.57
C LEU A 154 -17.62 8.03 -5.41
N ILE A 155 -17.43 7.79 -6.72
CA ILE A 155 -16.82 8.72 -7.69
C ILE A 155 -17.83 9.07 -8.81
N ALA A 156 -19.11 8.80 -8.59
CA ALA A 156 -20.16 9.04 -9.58
C ALA A 156 -20.45 10.54 -9.75
N GLU A 157 -20.67 10.95 -11.00
CA GLU A 157 -21.14 12.30 -11.34
C GLU A 157 -22.64 12.40 -11.07
N ASN A 158 -23.09 13.59 -10.64
CA ASN A 158 -24.50 13.93 -10.45
C ASN A 158 -25.26 13.08 -9.41
N VAL A 159 -24.57 12.56 -8.39
CA VAL A 159 -25.22 11.92 -7.23
C VAL A 159 -25.61 12.99 -6.22
N SER A 160 -26.85 12.94 -5.72
CA SER A 160 -27.31 13.83 -4.66
C SER A 160 -26.55 13.57 -3.35
N LEU A 161 -26.37 14.60 -2.53
CA LEU A 161 -25.67 14.47 -1.25
C LEU A 161 -26.27 13.37 -0.34
N PRO A 162 -27.60 13.24 -0.17
CA PRO A 162 -28.19 12.17 0.64
C PRO A 162 -27.88 10.76 0.10
N GLU A 163 -27.90 10.59 -1.22
CA GLU A 163 -27.58 9.32 -1.84
C GLU A 163 -26.10 8.96 -1.65
N LEU A 164 -25.21 9.95 -1.79
CA LEU A 164 -23.79 9.77 -1.55
C LEU A 164 -23.51 9.39 -0.09
N GLN A 165 -24.17 10.04 0.88
CA GLN A 165 -24.08 9.68 2.31
C GLN A 165 -24.50 8.23 2.55
N ARG A 166 -25.66 7.82 2.02
CA ARG A 166 -26.16 6.44 2.15
C ARG A 166 -25.20 5.40 1.59
N ARG A 167 -24.62 5.66 0.41
CA ARG A 167 -23.66 4.72 -0.22
C ARG A 167 -22.32 4.66 0.49
N SER A 168 -21.99 5.67 1.27
CA SER A 168 -20.65 5.83 1.85
C SER A 168 -20.50 5.21 3.22
N VAL A 169 -21.60 5.00 3.94
CA VAL A 169 -21.57 4.35 5.25
C VAL A 169 -21.38 2.83 5.11
N ALA A 170 -20.82 2.24 6.15
CA ALA A 170 -20.67 0.80 6.32
C ALA A 170 -21.06 0.45 7.76
N ALA A 171 -21.41 -0.81 8.01
CA ALA A 171 -21.59 -1.30 9.37
C ALA A 171 -20.27 -1.15 10.14
N SER A 172 -20.33 -0.60 11.36
CA SER A 172 -19.15 -0.29 12.17
C SER A 172 -18.37 -1.55 12.57
N TRP A 173 -19.06 -2.65 12.85
CA TRP A 173 -18.42 -3.89 13.28
C TRP A 173 -17.49 -4.49 12.22
N PRO A 174 -17.92 -4.78 10.97
CA PRO A 174 -17.01 -5.19 9.91
C PRO A 174 -15.86 -4.21 9.66
N LEU A 175 -16.08 -2.90 9.80
CA LEU A 175 -14.99 -1.93 9.68
C LEU A 175 -13.93 -2.16 10.77
N LEU A 176 -14.32 -2.30 12.03
CA LEU A 176 -13.39 -2.55 13.14
C LEU A 176 -12.57 -3.83 12.96
N LEU A 177 -13.08 -4.83 12.22
CA LEU A 177 -12.34 -6.05 11.89
C LEU A 177 -11.25 -5.86 10.83
N VAL A 178 -11.22 -4.76 10.08
CA VAL A 178 -10.17 -4.51 9.06
C VAL A 178 -8.78 -4.48 9.71
N LEU A 179 -8.64 -3.78 10.83
CA LEU A 179 -7.35 -3.61 11.49
C LEU A 179 -6.75 -4.96 11.98
N PRO A 180 -7.46 -5.80 12.78
CA PRO A 180 -6.91 -7.10 13.17
C PRO A 180 -6.66 -8.01 11.97
N SER A 181 -7.47 -7.92 10.89
CA SER A 181 -7.18 -8.65 9.65
C SER A 181 -5.87 -8.22 8.99
N LEU A 182 -5.58 -6.92 8.94
CA LEU A 182 -4.30 -6.41 8.43
C LEU A 182 -3.14 -6.78 9.36
N VAL A 183 -3.33 -6.76 10.68
CA VAL A 183 -2.27 -7.17 11.62
C VAL A 183 -1.89 -8.63 11.41
N VAL A 184 -2.87 -9.54 11.40
CA VAL A 184 -2.60 -10.98 11.27
C VAL A 184 -2.20 -11.36 9.85
N GLY A 185 -2.90 -10.83 8.85
CA GLY A 185 -2.72 -11.23 7.45
C GLY A 185 -1.54 -10.56 6.76
N TYR A 186 -1.09 -9.39 7.23
CA TYR A 186 -0.06 -8.57 6.56
C TYR A 186 1.13 -8.22 7.47
N VAL A 187 0.88 -7.64 8.65
CA VAL A 187 1.98 -7.18 9.54
C VAL A 187 2.75 -8.36 10.13
N LEU A 188 2.05 -9.39 10.61
CA LEU A 188 2.69 -10.54 11.25
C LEU A 188 3.58 -11.34 10.28
N PRO A 189 3.16 -11.66 9.04
CA PRO A 189 4.06 -12.21 8.03
C PRO A 189 5.25 -11.31 7.71
N ALA A 190 5.04 -9.98 7.65
CA ALA A 190 6.12 -9.03 7.37
C ALA A 190 7.18 -9.01 8.49
N VAL A 191 6.75 -9.08 9.76
CA VAL A 191 7.66 -9.21 10.89
C VAL A 191 8.38 -10.56 10.85
N ALA A 192 7.67 -11.64 10.55
CA ALA A 192 8.24 -12.98 10.50
C ALA A 192 9.36 -13.12 9.45
N MET A 193 9.20 -12.53 8.27
CA MET A 193 10.25 -12.55 7.22
C MET A 193 11.46 -11.66 7.54
N ALA A 194 11.29 -10.66 8.40
CA ALA A 194 12.35 -9.75 8.83
C ALA A 194 13.10 -10.24 10.09
N LEU A 195 12.73 -11.39 10.66
CA LEU A 195 13.45 -11.96 11.79
C LEU A 195 14.86 -12.41 11.35
N PRO A 196 15.92 -12.04 12.09
CA PRO A 196 17.29 -12.46 11.80
C PRO A 196 17.45 -13.97 11.64
N SER A 197 17.89 -14.40 10.46
CA SER A 197 18.27 -15.78 10.16
C SER A 197 19.80 -15.88 9.99
N PRO A 198 20.45 -16.99 10.41
CA PRO A 198 19.91 -18.15 11.12
C PRO A 198 19.79 -17.94 12.65
N LYS A 199 20.06 -16.73 13.15
CA LYS A 199 20.26 -16.47 14.58
C LYS A 199 18.99 -16.62 15.44
N ILE A 200 17.84 -16.18 14.93
CA ILE A 200 16.55 -16.22 15.63
C ILE A 200 15.62 -17.27 14.99
N VAL A 201 15.62 -17.34 13.67
CA VAL A 201 14.85 -18.31 12.88
C VAL A 201 15.77 -19.02 11.89
N SER A 202 15.41 -20.20 11.40
CA SER A 202 16.16 -20.89 10.33
C SER A 202 15.96 -20.23 8.97
N ASN A 203 16.88 -20.42 8.03
CA ASN A 203 16.75 -19.93 6.65
C ASN A 203 15.49 -20.47 5.96
N ASP A 204 15.15 -21.75 6.20
CA ASP A 204 13.92 -22.36 5.66
C ASP A 204 12.66 -21.66 6.15
N PHE A 205 12.60 -21.32 7.45
CA PHE A 205 11.50 -20.54 8.01
C PHE A 205 11.41 -19.16 7.36
N GLN A 206 12.53 -18.47 7.16
CA GLN A 206 12.53 -17.14 6.54
C GLN A 206 12.02 -17.18 5.09
N GLN A 207 12.42 -18.19 4.31
CA GLN A 207 11.88 -18.42 2.96
C GLN A 207 10.36 -18.64 2.98
N LEU A 208 9.85 -19.47 3.90
CA LEU A 208 8.41 -19.69 4.03
C LEU A 208 7.65 -18.46 4.52
N ALA A 209 8.26 -17.63 5.37
CA ALA A 209 7.70 -16.36 5.79
C ALA A 209 7.60 -15.35 4.63
N LEU A 210 8.63 -15.29 3.77
CA LEU A 210 8.62 -14.52 2.52
C LEU A 210 7.47 -14.96 1.59
N VAL A 211 7.30 -16.28 1.40
CA VAL A 211 6.18 -16.83 0.62
C VAL A 211 4.84 -16.41 1.21
N THR A 212 4.69 -16.58 2.54
CA THR A 212 3.45 -16.23 3.26
C THR A 212 3.13 -14.75 3.12
N TRP A 213 4.13 -13.88 3.20
CA TRP A 213 3.95 -12.44 3.00
C TRP A 213 3.58 -12.12 1.55
N ASN A 214 4.14 -12.78 0.55
CA ASN A 214 3.78 -12.56 -0.85
C ASN A 214 2.32 -12.93 -1.16
N VAL A 215 1.70 -13.82 -0.37
CA VAL A 215 0.27 -14.16 -0.46
C VAL A 215 -0.60 -13.48 0.61
N PHE A 216 -0.08 -12.44 1.29
CA PHE A 216 -0.81 -11.70 2.34
C PHE A 216 -2.24 -11.30 1.97
N PRO A 217 -2.59 -10.90 0.72
CA PRO A 217 -3.94 -10.44 0.44
C PRO A 217 -5.00 -11.51 0.67
N LEU A 218 -4.65 -12.77 0.39
CA LEU A 218 -5.48 -13.92 0.70
C LEU A 218 -5.59 -14.10 2.23
N GLY A 219 -4.47 -13.99 2.95
CA GLY A 219 -4.44 -14.03 4.41
C GLY A 219 -5.36 -12.99 5.05
N VAL A 220 -5.24 -11.72 4.66
CA VAL A 220 -6.11 -10.64 5.16
C VAL A 220 -7.58 -10.92 4.85
N PHE A 221 -7.90 -11.36 3.63
CA PHE A 221 -9.27 -11.71 3.24
C PHE A 221 -9.85 -12.85 4.08
N LEU A 222 -9.10 -13.95 4.25
CA LEU A 222 -9.54 -15.12 5.01
C LEU A 222 -9.68 -14.80 6.49
N VAL A 223 -8.73 -14.09 7.09
CA VAL A 223 -8.82 -13.64 8.49
C VAL A 223 -10.03 -12.76 8.69
N HIS A 224 -10.30 -11.82 7.78
CA HIS A 224 -11.48 -10.96 7.89
C HIS A 224 -12.79 -11.75 7.86
N LYS A 225 -12.89 -12.74 6.95
CA LYS A 225 -14.04 -13.64 6.88
C LYS A 225 -14.17 -14.50 8.13
N ALA A 226 -13.07 -15.04 8.65
CA ALA A 226 -13.05 -15.84 9.86
C ALA A 226 -13.47 -15.03 11.09
N LEU A 227 -12.88 -13.84 11.30
CA LEU A 227 -13.25 -12.96 12.41
C LEU A 227 -14.72 -12.57 12.37
N TRP A 228 -15.26 -12.29 11.18
CA TRP A 228 -16.67 -11.99 11.04
C TRP A 228 -17.57 -13.18 11.36
N ALA A 229 -17.17 -14.40 11.00
CA ALA A 229 -17.91 -15.62 11.31
C ALA A 229 -17.85 -16.01 12.80
N ILE A 230 -16.69 -15.83 13.45
CA ILE A 230 -16.45 -16.20 14.86
C ILE A 230 -17.08 -15.17 15.81
N PHE A 231 -17.04 -13.90 15.45
CA PHE A 231 -17.59 -12.81 16.25
C PHE A 231 -18.76 -12.13 15.52
N PRO A 232 -19.91 -12.81 15.37
CA PRO A 232 -21.10 -12.19 14.78
C PRO A 232 -21.62 -11.07 15.69
N SER A 233 -21.96 -9.92 15.10
CA SER A 233 -22.48 -8.77 15.86
C SER A 233 -23.77 -9.17 16.60
N SER A 234 -23.74 -9.16 17.94
CA SER A 234 -24.87 -9.57 18.80
C SER A 234 -25.93 -8.48 19.01
N GLY A 235 -25.75 -7.30 18.41
CA GLY A 235 -26.63 -6.15 18.55
C GLY A 235 -26.60 -5.28 17.29
N ASP A 236 -27.71 -4.58 17.09
CA ASP A 236 -28.06 -3.65 16.01
C ASP A 236 -26.90 -3.34 15.05
N THR A 237 -26.85 -4.06 13.93
CA THR A 237 -26.04 -3.70 12.75
C THR A 237 -26.59 -2.42 12.09
N SER A 238 -27.12 -1.49 12.90
CA SER A 238 -27.72 -0.27 12.40
C SER A 238 -26.62 0.53 11.74
N ILE A 239 -26.81 0.69 10.43
CA ILE A 239 -25.92 1.45 9.59
C ILE A 239 -26.20 2.90 9.91
N SER A 240 -25.49 3.41 10.90
CA SER A 240 -25.55 4.80 11.35
C SER A 240 -24.29 5.54 10.91
N ALA A 241 -24.47 6.77 10.43
CA ALA A 241 -23.37 7.67 10.10
C ALA A 241 -22.46 7.93 11.32
N SER A 242 -23.04 8.05 12.52
CA SER A 242 -22.25 8.29 13.74
C SER A 242 -21.42 7.07 14.15
N ALA A 243 -21.99 5.87 14.07
CA ALA A 243 -21.28 4.63 14.34
C ALA A 243 -20.15 4.37 13.32
N HIS A 244 -20.42 4.65 12.04
CA HIS A 244 -19.42 4.61 10.98
C HIS A 244 -18.27 5.59 11.25
N LEU A 245 -18.58 6.86 11.52
CA LEU A 245 -17.58 7.89 11.84
C LEU A 245 -16.70 7.49 13.04
N LYS A 246 -17.30 6.95 14.11
CA LYS A 246 -16.53 6.48 15.26
C LYS A 246 -15.56 5.36 14.88
N ALA A 247 -16.01 4.38 14.09
CA ALA A 247 -15.16 3.29 13.64
C ALA A 247 -14.00 3.81 12.77
N ILE A 248 -14.28 4.59 11.72
CA ILE A 248 -13.21 5.08 10.82
C ILE A 248 -12.20 5.96 11.56
N ARG A 249 -12.61 6.75 12.55
CA ARG A 249 -11.67 7.57 13.35
C ARG A 249 -10.67 6.70 14.09
N ILE A 250 -11.13 5.58 14.68
CA ILE A 250 -10.25 4.62 15.36
C ILE A 250 -9.30 3.97 14.35
N LEU A 251 -9.83 3.43 13.25
CA LEU A 251 -9.03 2.79 12.20
C LEU A 251 -7.97 3.75 11.66
N ASN A 252 -8.40 4.93 11.24
CA ASN A 252 -7.53 5.90 10.58
C ASN A 252 -6.48 6.43 11.56
N ALA A 253 -6.83 6.70 12.82
CA ALA A 253 -5.86 7.13 13.82
C ALA A 253 -4.78 6.08 14.06
N ILE A 254 -5.15 4.79 14.20
CA ILE A 254 -4.17 3.72 14.43
C ILE A 254 -3.31 3.50 13.18
N SER A 255 -3.91 3.41 11.99
CA SER A 255 -3.14 3.20 10.76
C SER A 255 -2.22 4.37 10.44
N MET A 256 -2.69 5.60 10.61
CA MET A 256 -1.85 6.79 10.48
C MET A 256 -0.73 6.79 11.52
N LEU A 257 -0.97 6.38 12.77
CA LEU A 257 0.08 6.32 13.79
C LEU A 257 1.21 5.37 13.35
N VAL A 258 0.87 4.20 12.79
CA VAL A 258 1.86 3.24 12.28
C VAL A 258 2.69 3.86 11.15
N SER A 259 2.04 4.38 10.10
CA SER A 259 2.75 4.94 8.95
C SER A 259 3.52 6.22 9.30
N PHE A 260 2.97 7.07 10.17
CA PHE A 260 3.62 8.28 10.65
C PHE A 260 4.86 7.97 11.51
N THR A 261 4.77 6.98 12.41
CA THR A 261 5.91 6.60 13.27
C THR A 261 7.09 6.12 12.43
N VAL A 262 6.86 5.26 11.45
CA VAL A 262 7.93 4.77 10.56
C VAL A 262 8.47 5.91 9.68
N HIS A 263 7.62 6.82 9.21
CA HIS A 263 8.06 8.00 8.48
C HIS A 263 8.99 8.88 9.31
N VAL A 264 8.59 9.25 10.53
CA VAL A 264 9.41 10.05 11.43
C VAL A 264 10.71 9.32 11.78
N ALA A 265 10.66 8.01 12.03
CA ALA A 265 11.85 7.22 12.35
C ALA A 265 12.85 7.21 11.18
N LEU A 266 12.40 6.90 9.96
CA LEU A 266 13.25 6.89 8.77
C LEU A 266 13.81 8.29 8.45
N SER A 267 12.97 9.32 8.49
CA SER A 267 13.40 10.69 8.25
C SER A 267 14.38 11.18 9.30
N SER A 268 14.16 10.87 10.58
CA SER A 268 15.08 11.22 11.66
C SER A 268 16.42 10.51 11.48
N MET A 269 16.39 9.20 11.27
CA MET A 269 17.58 8.38 10.99
C MET A 269 18.37 8.97 9.83
N SER A 270 17.69 9.27 8.73
CA SER A 270 18.30 9.86 7.54
C SER A 270 18.91 11.23 7.80
N LEU A 271 18.20 12.13 8.48
CA LEU A 271 18.71 13.46 8.82
C LEU A 271 19.91 13.42 9.77
N THR A 272 19.96 12.44 10.69
CA THR A 272 21.13 12.32 11.59
C THR A 272 22.41 11.96 10.84
N THR A 273 22.35 11.30 9.68
CA THR A 273 23.54 11.08 8.84
C THR A 273 24.15 12.38 8.31
N LEU A 274 23.32 13.41 8.10
CA LEU A 274 23.75 14.73 7.65
C LEU A 274 24.17 15.64 8.81
N LEU A 275 23.34 15.69 9.85
CA LEU A 275 23.51 16.65 10.96
C LEU A 275 24.52 16.16 11.99
N PHE A 276 24.65 14.85 12.16
CA PHE A 276 25.49 14.21 13.18
C PHE A 276 26.25 12.99 12.62
N PRO A 277 27.05 13.16 11.54
CA PRO A 277 27.71 12.04 10.87
C PRO A 277 28.64 11.24 11.77
N SER A 278 29.17 11.83 12.85
CA SER A 278 30.03 11.15 13.83
C SER A 278 29.31 10.09 14.68
N LEU A 279 27.97 10.08 14.69
CA LEU A 279 27.16 9.04 15.35
C LEU A 279 27.06 7.76 14.53
N TRP A 280 27.48 7.80 13.27
CA TRP A 280 27.30 6.75 12.29
C TRP A 280 28.64 6.11 11.94
N GLU A 281 28.62 4.79 11.74
CA GLU A 281 29.75 4.11 11.12
C GLU A 281 29.87 4.56 9.65
N PRO A 282 31.08 4.86 9.15
CA PRO A 282 31.27 5.52 7.84
C PRO A 282 30.57 4.82 6.67
N GLY A 283 30.50 3.48 6.67
CA GLY A 283 29.85 2.71 5.61
C GLY A 283 28.33 2.90 5.51
N PHE A 284 27.66 3.28 6.60
CA PHE A 284 26.21 3.45 6.64
C PHE A 284 25.76 4.88 6.33
N ILE A 285 26.67 5.87 6.39
CA ILE A 285 26.34 7.27 6.12
C ILE A 285 25.74 7.40 4.72
N SER A 286 26.43 6.90 3.69
CA SER A 286 25.98 6.98 2.29
C SER A 286 24.70 6.21 2.01
N GLU A 287 24.46 5.10 2.72
CA GLU A 287 23.28 4.26 2.60
C GLU A 287 22.02 4.94 3.16
N PHE A 288 22.17 5.77 4.20
CA PHE A 288 21.02 6.40 4.87
C PHE A 288 20.88 7.90 4.60
N LEU A 289 21.67 8.49 3.70
CA LEU A 289 21.48 9.88 3.25
C LEU A 289 20.04 10.12 2.76
N PRO A 290 19.46 11.32 2.96
CA PRO A 290 18.09 11.61 2.52
C PRO A 290 17.88 11.42 1.01
N ALA A 291 18.86 11.82 0.20
CA ALA A 291 18.80 11.60 -1.25
C ALA A 291 18.75 10.09 -1.59
N THR A 292 19.49 9.27 -0.85
CA THR A 292 19.55 7.83 -1.02
C THR A 292 18.20 7.18 -0.70
N LEU A 293 17.56 7.57 0.40
CA LEU A 293 16.32 6.92 0.86
C LEU A 293 15.03 7.47 0.23
N VAL A 294 15.01 8.72 -0.23
CA VAL A 294 13.77 9.39 -0.65
C VAL A 294 13.72 9.63 -2.16
N ILE A 295 14.87 9.75 -2.83
CA ILE A 295 14.93 10.09 -4.25
C ILE A 295 15.25 8.82 -5.05
N PRO A 296 14.34 8.37 -5.94
CA PRO A 296 14.64 7.27 -6.83
C PRO A 296 15.85 7.59 -7.71
N PRO A 297 16.75 6.63 -7.95
CA PRO A 297 17.86 6.84 -8.85
C PRO A 297 17.35 7.05 -10.28
N VAL A 298 17.78 8.14 -10.91
CA VAL A 298 17.46 8.46 -12.30
C VAL A 298 18.45 7.78 -13.25
N SER A 299 19.74 7.80 -12.91
CA SER A 299 20.80 7.13 -13.67
C SER A 299 20.70 5.61 -13.57
N PHE A 300 21.08 4.92 -14.63
CA PHE A 300 21.22 3.46 -14.62
C PHE A 300 22.58 3.09 -14.03
N THR A 301 22.57 2.43 -12.89
CA THR A 301 23.75 1.84 -12.28
C THR A 301 23.60 0.34 -12.37
N GLN A 302 24.57 -0.33 -12.99
CA GLN A 302 24.55 -1.80 -13.07
C GLN A 302 24.64 -2.37 -11.64
N GLY A 303 23.63 -3.16 -11.27
CA GLY A 303 23.62 -3.88 -10.00
C GLY A 303 24.60 -5.05 -10.05
N THR A 304 25.22 -5.35 -8.91
CA THR A 304 26.09 -6.53 -8.74
C THR A 304 25.32 -7.73 -8.17
N THR A 305 24.18 -7.49 -7.55
CA THR A 305 23.27 -8.49 -6.97
C THR A 305 21.82 -8.12 -7.27
N VAL A 306 20.89 -9.00 -6.92
CA VAL A 306 19.45 -8.74 -7.06
C VAL A 306 19.01 -7.60 -6.11
N GLY A 307 19.49 -7.62 -4.87
CA GLY A 307 19.17 -6.66 -3.81
C GLY A 307 19.50 -5.21 -4.14
N HIS A 308 20.55 -4.96 -4.93
CA HIS A 308 20.88 -3.62 -5.41
C HIS A 308 19.77 -2.98 -6.25
N GLY A 309 19.13 -3.75 -7.13
CA GLY A 309 18.04 -3.27 -7.99
C GLY A 309 16.72 -3.07 -7.23
N VAL A 310 16.49 -3.88 -6.19
CA VAL A 310 15.24 -3.90 -5.43
C VAL A 310 14.95 -2.56 -4.74
N ARG A 311 15.98 -1.83 -4.29
CA ARG A 311 15.76 -0.48 -3.75
C ARG A 311 15.23 0.49 -4.81
N SER A 312 15.83 0.50 -6.00
CA SER A 312 15.35 1.32 -7.13
C SER A 312 13.90 0.95 -7.46
N PHE A 313 13.61 -0.36 -7.50
CA PHE A 313 12.27 -0.88 -7.70
C PHE A 313 11.28 -0.33 -6.66
N PHE A 314 11.56 -0.45 -5.36
CA PHE A 314 10.67 0.04 -4.30
C PHE A 314 10.41 1.55 -4.40
N LEU A 315 11.44 2.36 -4.65
CA LEU A 315 11.29 3.81 -4.75
C LEU A 315 10.38 4.23 -5.90
N TRP A 316 10.59 3.63 -7.07
CA TRP A 316 9.74 3.90 -8.24
C TRP A 316 8.33 3.32 -8.09
N ASP A 317 8.21 2.12 -7.50
CA ASP A 317 6.92 1.49 -7.24
C ASP A 317 6.06 2.35 -6.29
N GLN A 318 6.70 2.86 -5.23
CA GLN A 318 6.08 3.77 -4.28
C GLN A 318 5.59 5.05 -4.94
N ILE A 319 6.42 5.71 -5.75
CA ILE A 319 6.05 6.97 -6.40
C ILE A 319 4.82 6.80 -7.27
N PHE A 320 4.86 5.90 -8.24
CA PHE A 320 3.77 5.76 -9.20
C PHE A 320 2.54 5.11 -8.56
N GLY A 321 2.74 4.07 -7.76
CA GLY A 321 1.65 3.37 -7.10
C GLY A 321 0.88 4.25 -6.13
N TYR A 322 1.58 5.01 -5.29
CA TYR A 322 0.92 5.83 -4.27
C TYR A 322 0.34 7.10 -4.88
N MET A 323 0.92 7.64 -5.96
CA MET A 323 0.28 8.72 -6.73
C MET A 323 -1.10 8.29 -7.25
N VAL A 324 -1.23 7.05 -7.74
CA VAL A 324 -2.53 6.52 -8.18
C VAL A 324 -3.51 6.38 -7.00
N ALA A 325 -3.05 5.87 -5.85
CA ALA A 325 -3.89 5.77 -4.65
C ALA A 325 -4.38 7.15 -4.16
N ILE A 326 -3.47 8.13 -4.08
CA ILE A 326 -3.78 9.53 -3.71
C ILE A 326 -4.74 10.15 -4.72
N LEU A 327 -4.57 9.89 -6.02
CA LEU A 327 -5.49 10.37 -7.06
C LEU A 327 -6.90 9.83 -6.85
N VAL A 328 -7.06 8.54 -6.54
CA VAL A 328 -8.37 7.95 -6.26
C VAL A 328 -8.98 8.55 -4.99
N ALA A 329 -8.23 8.66 -3.90
CA ALA A 329 -8.67 9.30 -2.67
C ALA A 329 -9.13 10.75 -2.91
N TRP A 330 -8.36 11.50 -3.70
CA TRP A 330 -8.70 12.84 -4.11
C TRP A 330 -10.00 12.90 -4.92
N LEU A 331 -10.20 12.00 -5.88
CA LEU A 331 -11.43 11.95 -6.68
C LEU A 331 -12.65 11.70 -5.80
N GLN A 332 -12.55 10.86 -4.77
CA GLN A 332 -13.62 10.65 -3.80
C GLN A 332 -13.93 11.91 -2.99
N LEU A 333 -12.89 12.58 -2.45
CA LEU A 333 -13.05 13.83 -1.71
C LEU A 333 -13.69 14.91 -2.60
N ARG A 334 -13.23 15.03 -3.85
CA ARG A 334 -13.78 15.97 -4.83
C ARG A 334 -15.27 15.73 -5.05
N THR A 335 -15.71 14.47 -5.19
CA THR A 335 -17.13 14.13 -5.35
C THR A 335 -17.97 14.70 -4.20
N VAL A 336 -17.49 14.57 -2.96
CA VAL A 336 -18.17 15.12 -1.78
C VAL A 336 -18.19 16.65 -1.79
N ILE A 337 -17.06 17.29 -2.11
CA ILE A 337 -16.94 18.76 -2.17
C ILE A 337 -17.91 19.33 -3.21
N VAL A 338 -17.97 18.72 -4.40
CA VAL A 338 -18.88 19.13 -5.48
C VAL A 338 -20.34 18.88 -5.12
N ALA A 339 -20.67 17.73 -4.51
CA ALA A 339 -22.02 17.43 -4.05
C ALA A 339 -22.52 18.43 -2.98
N ARG A 340 -21.61 19.06 -2.23
CA ARG A 340 -21.91 20.14 -1.28
C ARG A 340 -21.94 21.54 -1.90
N GLY A 341 -21.72 21.68 -3.20
CA GLY A 341 -21.65 22.98 -3.88
C GLY A 341 -20.38 23.78 -3.60
N ASN A 342 -19.38 23.18 -2.94
CA ASN A 342 -18.12 23.82 -2.61
C ASN A 342 -17.09 23.65 -3.74
N LYS A 343 -16.05 24.48 -3.72
CA LYS A 343 -14.89 24.37 -4.61
C LYS A 343 -13.61 24.38 -3.77
N LEU A 344 -12.71 23.42 -4.03
CA LEU A 344 -11.37 23.46 -3.47
C LEU A 344 -10.40 24.05 -4.50
N GLY A 345 -9.59 25.01 -4.06
CA GLY A 345 -8.51 25.55 -4.88
C GLY A 345 -7.43 24.50 -5.13
N TRP A 346 -7.05 24.29 -6.39
CA TRP A 346 -6.03 23.30 -6.79
C TRP A 346 -4.67 23.55 -6.13
N MET A 347 -4.28 24.82 -5.91
CA MET A 347 -3.03 25.15 -5.20
C MET A 347 -3.04 24.66 -3.76
N LYS A 348 -4.13 24.87 -3.02
CA LYS A 348 -4.27 24.39 -1.64
C LYS A 348 -4.18 22.86 -1.59
N LEU A 349 -4.76 22.19 -2.59
CA LEU A 349 -4.65 20.74 -2.73
C LEU A 349 -3.21 20.29 -2.95
N VAL A 350 -2.53 20.84 -3.96
CA VAL A 350 -1.14 20.45 -4.28
C VAL A 350 -0.23 20.72 -3.09
N VAL A 351 -0.31 21.91 -2.48
CA VAL A 351 0.45 22.24 -1.27
C VAL A 351 0.11 21.30 -0.12
N GLY A 352 -1.17 20.96 0.07
CA GLY A 352 -1.59 20.02 1.12
C GLY A 352 -1.08 18.59 0.89
N ILE A 353 -1.12 18.09 -0.34
CA ILE A 353 -0.62 16.75 -0.69
C ILE A 353 0.91 16.70 -0.55
N VAL A 354 1.61 17.65 -1.15
CA VAL A 354 3.09 17.69 -1.14
C VAL A 354 3.59 17.93 0.28
N GLY A 355 3.09 18.96 0.96
CA GLY A 355 3.46 19.28 2.34
C GLY A 355 3.10 18.13 3.30
N GLY A 356 1.92 17.55 3.16
CA GLY A 356 1.53 16.38 3.95
C GLY A 356 2.42 15.17 3.70
N THR A 357 2.88 14.95 2.46
CA THR A 357 3.73 13.81 2.10
C THR A 357 5.12 13.97 2.71
N VAL A 358 5.63 15.19 2.77
CA VAL A 358 6.90 15.52 3.42
C VAL A 358 6.82 15.39 4.94
N ILE A 359 5.67 15.69 5.54
CA ILE A 359 5.50 15.69 7.00
C ILE A 359 5.15 14.30 7.55
N ALA A 360 4.28 13.57 6.84
CA ALA A 360 3.65 12.36 7.38
C ALA A 360 3.82 11.13 6.48
N GLY A 361 4.40 11.28 5.30
CA GLY A 361 4.50 10.24 4.29
C GLY A 361 3.27 10.12 3.39
N PRO A 362 3.45 9.59 2.16
CA PRO A 362 2.41 9.54 1.13
C PRO A 362 1.24 8.62 1.49
N GLY A 363 1.49 7.53 2.22
CA GLY A 363 0.45 6.61 2.67
C GLY A 363 -0.48 7.26 3.70
N SER A 364 0.11 7.98 4.66
CA SER A 364 -0.64 8.78 5.65
C SER A 364 -1.49 9.86 4.97
N VAL A 365 -0.96 10.54 3.95
CA VAL A 365 -1.72 11.55 3.18
C VAL A 365 -2.90 10.92 2.45
N CYS A 366 -2.68 9.79 1.78
CA CYS A 366 -3.76 9.08 1.09
C CYS A 366 -4.91 8.74 2.06
N LEU A 367 -4.58 8.22 3.25
CA LEU A 367 -5.56 7.88 4.27
C LEU A 367 -6.22 9.12 4.87
N ALA A 368 -5.47 10.19 5.11
CA ALA A 368 -5.99 11.46 5.62
C ALA A 368 -7.00 12.09 4.65
N ILE A 369 -6.77 12.01 3.33
CA ILE A 369 -7.73 12.48 2.32
C ILE A 369 -9.05 11.70 2.42
N ASN A 370 -8.97 10.37 2.54
CA ASN A 370 -10.15 9.52 2.73
C ASN A 370 -10.88 9.82 4.05
N TRP A 371 -10.13 10.08 5.12
CA TRP A 371 -10.70 10.46 6.42
C TRP A 371 -11.42 11.81 6.35
N ILE A 372 -10.76 12.85 5.84
CA ILE A 372 -11.34 14.19 5.65
C ILE A 372 -12.63 14.09 4.80
N ARG A 373 -12.61 13.26 3.77
CA ARG A 373 -13.77 13.00 2.91
C ARG A 373 -14.96 12.48 3.73
N ASP A 374 -14.75 11.55 4.65
CA ASP A 374 -15.83 11.02 5.49
C ASP A 374 -16.33 12.03 6.53
N GLU A 375 -15.43 12.78 7.17
CA GLU A 375 -15.80 13.84 8.12
C GLU A 375 -16.65 14.93 7.45
N ILE A 376 -16.25 15.36 6.25
CA ILE A 376 -17.03 16.33 5.48
C ILE A 376 -18.36 15.73 5.04
N LEU A 377 -18.40 14.48 4.58
CA LEU A 377 -19.62 13.88 4.05
C LEU A 377 -20.68 13.64 5.13
N LEU A 378 -20.25 13.20 6.31
CA LEU A 378 -21.12 12.71 7.39
C LEU A 378 -21.22 13.67 8.58
N ASN A 379 -20.85 14.94 8.41
CA ASN A 379 -20.85 15.95 9.47
C ASN A 379 -22.18 15.95 10.27
N PRO A 380 -22.14 15.74 11.60
CA PRO A 380 -23.32 15.68 12.47
C PRO A 380 -24.23 16.92 12.43
N GLU A 381 -23.67 18.11 12.13
CA GLU A 381 -24.43 19.36 12.08
C GLU A 381 -25.51 19.36 10.99
N ASP A 382 -25.28 18.62 9.89
CA ASP A 382 -26.26 18.49 8.81
C ASP A 382 -27.42 17.58 9.19
N SER A 383 -27.17 16.55 10.01
CA SER A 383 -28.22 15.68 10.55
C SER A 383 -29.14 16.46 11.49
N GLN A 384 -28.56 17.29 12.37
CA GLN A 384 -29.34 18.13 13.30
C GLN A 384 -30.19 19.19 12.57
N ARG A 385 -29.66 19.82 11.52
CA ARG A 385 -30.41 20.78 10.70
C ARG A 385 -31.51 20.12 9.86
N ALA A 386 -31.32 18.88 9.41
CA ALA A 386 -32.34 18.13 8.67
C ALA A 386 -33.50 17.72 9.58
N ASP A 387 -33.22 17.33 10.82
CA ASP A 387 -34.24 16.97 11.81
C ASP A 387 -35.03 18.21 12.28
N GLN A 388 -34.36 19.36 12.46
CA GLN A 388 -35.02 20.64 12.76
C GLN A 388 -35.92 21.18 11.65
N LYS A 389 -35.71 20.80 10.38
CA LYS A 389 -36.58 21.18 9.26
C LYS A 389 -37.79 20.26 9.09
N ARG A 390 -37.80 19.12 9.79
CA ARG A 390 -38.89 18.13 9.76
C ARG A 390 -39.82 18.23 10.97
N ALA A 391 -39.37 18.85 12.06
CA ALA A 391 -40.19 19.34 13.15
C ALA A 391 -40.81 20.69 12.75
#